data_AF-A0A6L0XEE6-F1
#
_entry.id   AF-A0A6L0XEE6-F1
#
_cell.length_a   1.000
_cell.length_b   1.000
_cell.length_c   1.000
_cell.angle_alpha   90.00
_cell.angle_beta   90.00
_cell.angle_gamma   90.00
#
_symmetry.space_group_name_H-M   'P 1'
#
loop_
_entity.id
_entity.type
_entity.pdbx_description
1 polymer ?
#
loop_
_entity_poly.entity_id
_entity_poly.type
_entity_poly.pdbx_seq_one_letter_code
_entity_poly.pdbx_strand_id
1 'polypeptide(L)'
;MLRCVSRRLWYQFKDLKSKVVLEKLRNSKLQEGVHPSDIDMEELARESGIAPSSSVSVQDFMHEKEAVLEMLQDQRLRRIARREAFLEWQAGQREKGAAHRLVRQSRKAEKYKRRHYHATSGRMLPISLSPDEAPPGRRMPVSMPKVCVSSTEFLRGGPAEDRHAIHLSLAKK
;
A
#
# COMPACT_ATOMS: atom_id res chain seq x y z
N MET A 1 12.43 -25.37 -74.69
CA MET A 1 11.33 -24.77 -73.91
C MET A 1 11.68 -24.84 -72.42
N LEU A 2 12.24 -23.76 -71.86
CA LEU A 2 12.69 -23.71 -70.47
C LEU A 2 11.49 -23.36 -69.57
N ARG A 3 10.98 -24.33 -68.82
CA ARG A 3 10.02 -24.09 -67.73
C ARG A 3 10.79 -23.42 -66.60
N CYS A 4 10.57 -22.12 -66.41
CA CYS A 4 11.08 -21.38 -65.27
C CYS A 4 10.44 -21.95 -64.00
N VAL A 5 11.22 -22.69 -63.21
CA VAL A 5 10.84 -23.09 -61.86
C VAL A 5 10.99 -21.86 -60.97
N SER A 6 9.94 -21.05 -60.88
CA SER A 6 9.85 -20.01 -59.85
C SER A 6 9.82 -20.72 -58.50
N ARG A 7 10.95 -20.72 -57.79
CA ARG A 7 11.00 -21.04 -56.37
C ARG A 7 10.15 -20.00 -55.64
N ARG A 8 8.86 -20.30 -55.46
CA ARG A 8 7.96 -19.54 -54.59
C ARG A 8 8.55 -19.57 -53.19
N LEU A 9 8.91 -18.41 -52.66
CA LEU A 9 9.26 -18.26 -51.26
C LEU A 9 7.98 -18.48 -50.45
N TRP A 10 7.97 -19.52 -49.64
CA TRP A 10 6.84 -19.77 -48.75
C TRP A 10 6.90 -18.73 -47.62
N TYR A 11 5.83 -17.96 -47.45
CA TYR A 11 5.69 -17.11 -46.28
C TYR A 11 5.75 -17.97 -45.01
N GLN A 12 6.72 -17.70 -44.14
CA GLN A 12 6.92 -18.48 -42.93
C GLN A 12 5.99 -17.97 -41.81
N PHE A 13 5.02 -18.79 -41.43
CA PHE A 13 4.10 -18.48 -40.34
C PHE A 13 4.86 -18.34 -39.01
N LYS A 14 4.63 -17.24 -38.28
CA LYS A 14 5.25 -16.99 -36.97
C LYS A 14 4.37 -17.44 -35.80
N ASP A 15 3.07 -17.58 -36.00
CA ASP A 15 2.08 -17.94 -34.98
C ASP A 15 0.88 -18.70 -35.57
N LEU A 16 0.17 -19.45 -34.74
CA LEU A 16 -1.00 -20.24 -35.16
C LEU A 16 -2.17 -19.38 -35.63
N LYS A 17 -2.33 -18.17 -35.06
CA LYS A 17 -3.43 -17.27 -35.40
C LYS A 17 -3.23 -16.69 -36.80
N SER A 18 -2.02 -16.24 -37.15
CA SER A 18 -1.72 -15.79 -38.52
C SER A 18 -1.92 -16.89 -39.56
N LYS A 19 -1.53 -18.13 -39.26
CA LYS A 19 -1.80 -19.28 -40.13
C LYS A 19 -3.28 -19.46 -40.43
N VAL A 20 -4.13 -19.46 -39.40
CA VAL A 20 -5.59 -19.62 -39.55
C VAL A 20 -6.21 -18.50 -40.39
N VAL A 21 -5.75 -17.25 -40.19
CA VAL A 21 -6.23 -16.10 -40.97
C VAL A 21 -5.86 -16.25 -42.45
N LEU A 22 -4.62 -16.63 -42.73
CA LEU A 22 -4.13 -16.79 -44.10
C LEU A 22 -4.75 -17.98 -44.83
N GLU A 23 -5.00 -19.08 -44.14
CA GLU A 23 -5.72 -20.23 -44.71
C GLU A 23 -7.17 -19.87 -45.06
N LYS A 24 -7.85 -19.08 -44.22
CA LYS A 24 -9.20 -18.58 -44.53
C LYS A 24 -9.23 -17.70 -45.77
N LEU A 25 -8.28 -16.77 -45.88
CA LEU A 25 -8.18 -15.88 -47.04
C LEU A 25 -7.83 -16.64 -48.32
N ARG A 26 -6.89 -17.59 -48.23
CA ARG A 26 -6.58 -18.50 -49.33
C ARG A 26 -7.83 -19.25 -49.80
N ASN A 27 -8.61 -19.79 -48.87
CA ASN A 27 -9.84 -20.51 -49.21
C ASN A 27 -10.90 -19.59 -49.82
N SER A 28 -11.00 -18.33 -49.39
CA SER A 28 -11.86 -17.31 -50.04
C SER A 28 -11.45 -17.07 -51.48
N LYS A 29 -10.14 -16.86 -51.75
CA LYS A 29 -9.62 -16.67 -53.11
C LYS A 29 -9.86 -17.87 -54.02
N LEU A 30 -9.76 -19.09 -53.49
CA LEU A 30 -10.12 -20.31 -54.22
C LEU A 30 -11.61 -20.36 -54.56
N GLN A 31 -12.48 -19.92 -53.63
CA GLN A 31 -13.93 -19.84 -53.89
C GLN A 31 -14.29 -18.74 -54.90
N GLU A 32 -13.50 -17.67 -54.95
CA GLU A 32 -13.59 -16.59 -55.96
C GLU A 32 -13.09 -17.03 -57.35
N GLY A 33 -12.58 -18.25 -57.49
CA GLY A 33 -12.13 -18.82 -58.76
C GLY A 33 -10.66 -18.55 -59.11
N VAL A 34 -9.87 -18.04 -58.17
CA VAL A 34 -8.42 -17.85 -58.36
C VAL A 34 -7.71 -19.20 -58.35
N HIS A 35 -6.81 -19.41 -59.31
CA HIS A 35 -6.08 -20.67 -59.43
C HIS A 35 -5.07 -20.87 -58.27
N PRO A 36 -4.85 -22.10 -57.76
CA PRO A 36 -4.00 -22.33 -56.58
C PRO A 36 -2.52 -21.92 -56.74
N SER A 37 -1.92 -22.13 -57.91
CA SER A 37 -0.76 -21.35 -58.35
C SER A 37 -1.31 -20.04 -58.89
N ASP A 38 -0.83 -18.88 -58.51
CA ASP A 38 -1.41 -17.53 -58.65
C ASP A 38 -1.70 -16.97 -57.27
N ILE A 39 -2.17 -17.79 -56.32
CA ILE A 39 -2.22 -17.39 -54.92
C ILE A 39 -0.79 -17.25 -54.39
N ASP A 40 -0.37 -16.02 -54.11
CA ASP A 40 0.85 -15.70 -53.39
C ASP A 40 0.55 -15.51 -51.89
N MET A 41 1.20 -16.33 -51.06
CA MET A 41 1.02 -16.28 -49.61
C MET A 41 1.61 -15.01 -49.00
N GLU A 42 2.63 -14.41 -49.62
CA GLU A 42 3.23 -13.16 -49.16
C GLU A 42 2.33 -11.95 -49.46
N GLU A 43 1.63 -11.98 -50.59
CA GLU A 43 0.61 -10.99 -50.93
C GLU A 43 -0.60 -11.07 -49.99
N LEU A 44 -1.11 -12.28 -49.73
CA LEU A 44 -2.18 -12.49 -48.74
C LEU A 44 -1.77 -12.03 -47.32
N ALA A 45 -0.51 -12.22 -46.94
CA ALA A 45 0.02 -11.74 -45.66
C ALA A 45 0.05 -10.20 -45.60
N ARG A 46 0.32 -9.53 -46.72
CA ARG A 46 0.26 -8.06 -46.81
C ARG A 46 -1.19 -7.56 -46.79
N GLU A 47 -2.08 -8.17 -47.56
CA GLU A 47 -3.52 -7.83 -47.59
C GLU A 47 -4.18 -7.96 -46.22
N SER A 48 -3.76 -8.95 -45.43
CA SER A 48 -4.28 -9.20 -44.08
C SER A 48 -3.62 -8.37 -42.97
N GLY A 49 -2.64 -7.53 -43.31
CA GLY A 49 -1.88 -6.73 -42.34
C GLY A 49 -0.97 -7.54 -41.43
N ILE A 50 -0.69 -8.81 -41.77
CA ILE A 50 0.21 -9.70 -41.01
C ILE A 50 1.67 -9.44 -41.41
N ALA A 51 1.92 -9.21 -42.70
CA ALA A 51 3.20 -8.75 -43.23
C ALA A 51 3.14 -7.24 -43.47
N PRO A 52 4.22 -6.51 -43.16
CA PRO A 52 4.29 -5.08 -43.47
C PRO A 52 4.20 -4.85 -44.98
N SER A 53 3.53 -3.78 -45.38
CA SER A 53 3.45 -3.35 -46.77
C SER A 53 4.86 -3.09 -47.31
N SER A 54 5.12 -3.46 -48.58
CA SER A 54 6.42 -3.23 -49.23
C SER A 54 6.78 -1.75 -49.40
N SER A 55 5.88 -0.83 -49.05
CA SER A 55 6.01 0.62 -49.20
C SER A 55 5.86 1.41 -47.90
N VAL A 56 5.99 0.78 -46.72
CA VAL A 56 5.91 1.53 -45.45
C VAL A 56 7.08 2.52 -45.37
N SER A 57 6.76 3.80 -45.22
CA SER A 57 7.75 4.85 -44.98
C SER A 57 8.49 4.54 -43.69
N VAL A 58 9.82 4.70 -43.69
CA VAL A 58 10.66 4.53 -42.49
C VAL A 58 10.16 5.42 -41.34
N GLN A 59 9.57 6.57 -41.66
CA GLN A 59 8.98 7.47 -40.66
C GLN A 59 7.74 6.85 -39.99
N ASP A 60 6.86 6.21 -40.75
CA ASP A 60 5.64 5.60 -40.20
C ASP A 60 6.00 4.44 -39.26
N PHE A 61 6.98 3.61 -39.65
CA PHE A 61 7.50 2.54 -38.80
C PHE A 61 8.09 3.07 -37.49
N MET A 62 8.86 4.16 -37.57
CA MET A 62 9.43 4.81 -36.38
C MET A 62 8.34 5.37 -35.46
N HIS A 63 7.30 5.98 -36.04
CA HIS A 63 6.18 6.52 -35.29
C HIS A 63 5.35 5.43 -34.60
N GLU A 64 5.05 4.33 -35.30
CA GLU A 64 4.37 3.18 -34.71
C GLU A 64 5.18 2.55 -33.57
N LYS A 65 6.49 2.43 -33.76
CA LYS A 65 7.39 1.94 -32.70
C LYS A 65 7.33 2.84 -31.46
N GLU A 66 7.41 4.15 -31.64
CA GLU A 66 7.32 5.11 -30.54
C GLU A 66 5.97 5.02 -29.82
N ALA A 67 4.87 4.95 -30.57
CA ALA A 67 3.52 4.78 -30.01
C ALA A 67 3.39 3.47 -29.20
N VAL A 68 3.97 2.37 -29.68
CA VAL A 68 3.98 1.10 -28.94
C VAL A 68 4.80 1.21 -27.66
N LEU A 69 5.96 1.87 -27.70
CA LEU A 69 6.79 2.08 -26.50
C LEU A 69 6.08 2.95 -25.46
N GLU A 70 5.44 4.03 -25.89
CA GLU A 70 4.66 4.92 -25.03
C GLU A 70 3.50 4.14 -24.39
N MET A 71 2.74 3.38 -25.18
CA MET A 71 1.67 2.53 -24.66
C MET A 71 2.17 1.55 -23.59
N LEU A 72 3.33 0.91 -23.79
CA LEU A 72 3.91 -0.02 -22.82
C LEU A 72 4.34 0.70 -21.52
N GLN A 73 4.92 1.90 -21.65
CA GLN A 73 5.27 2.74 -20.51
C GLN A 73 4.02 3.15 -19.71
N ASP A 74 2.97 3.57 -20.40
CA ASP A 74 1.67 3.91 -19.80
C ASP A 74 1.05 2.73 -19.05
N GLN A 75 1.04 1.55 -19.66
CA GLN A 75 0.55 0.34 -19.01
C GLN A 75 1.36 0.00 -17.76
N ARG A 76 2.69 0.17 -17.79
CA ARG A 76 3.56 -0.02 -16.64
C ARG A 76 3.22 0.96 -15.52
N LEU A 77 3.09 2.24 -15.83
CA LEU A 77 2.72 3.28 -14.86
C LEU A 77 1.35 3.00 -14.23
N ARG A 78 0.36 2.61 -15.05
CA ARG A 78 -0.97 2.23 -14.54
C ARG A 78 -0.91 1.02 -13.60
N ARG A 79 -0.06 0.03 -13.88
CA ARG A 79 0.14 -1.13 -12.98
C ARG A 79 0.77 -0.70 -11.66
N ILE A 80 1.75 0.19 -11.70
CA ILE A 80 2.39 0.74 -10.49
C ILE A 80 1.38 1.52 -9.66
N ALA A 81 0.65 2.45 -10.26
CA ALA A 81 -0.35 3.27 -9.57
C ALA A 81 -1.45 2.42 -8.90
N ARG A 82 -1.93 1.36 -9.58
CA ARG A 82 -2.89 0.41 -8.97
C ARG A 82 -2.31 -0.33 -7.77
N ARG A 83 -1.03 -0.73 -7.86
CA ARG A 83 -0.34 -1.42 -6.78
C ARG A 83 -0.14 -0.50 -5.58
N GLU A 84 0.25 0.75 -5.81
CA GLU A 84 0.40 1.78 -4.78
C GLU A 84 -0.93 2.05 -4.07
N ALA A 85 -2.00 2.29 -4.82
CA ALA A 85 -3.34 2.49 -4.26
C ALA A 85 -3.82 1.29 -3.42
N PHE A 86 -3.52 0.06 -3.87
CA PHE A 86 -3.86 -1.14 -3.11
C PHE A 86 -3.07 -1.23 -1.79
N LEU A 87 -1.78 -0.89 -1.81
CA LEU A 87 -0.93 -0.90 -0.60
C LEU A 87 -1.35 0.18 0.39
N GLU A 88 -1.69 1.38 -0.07
CA GLU A 88 -2.25 2.45 0.76
C GLU A 88 -3.56 2.02 1.42
N TRP A 89 -4.47 1.43 0.64
CA TRP A 89 -5.72 0.89 1.17
C TRP A 89 -5.45 -0.19 2.24
N GLN A 90 -4.52 -1.11 1.98
CA GLN A 90 -4.15 -2.16 2.93
C GLN A 90 -3.53 -1.58 4.21
N ALA A 91 -2.67 -0.57 4.10
CA ALA A 91 -2.11 0.15 5.24
C ALA A 91 -3.22 0.80 6.07
N GLY A 92 -4.17 1.49 5.43
CA GLY A 92 -5.33 2.08 6.10
C GLY A 92 -6.20 1.04 6.84
N GLN A 93 -6.36 -0.17 6.32
CA GLN A 93 -7.05 -1.25 7.06
C GLN A 93 -6.27 -1.72 8.29
N ARG A 94 -4.94 -1.85 8.19
CA ARG A 94 -4.08 -2.22 9.32
C ARG A 94 -4.12 -1.15 10.41
N GLU A 95 -4.07 0.12 10.03
CA GLU A 95 -4.17 1.26 10.95
C GLU A 95 -5.52 1.29 11.67
N LYS A 96 -6.64 1.12 10.95
CA LYS A 96 -7.98 1.00 11.56
C LYS A 96 -8.02 -0.14 12.59
N GLY A 97 -7.46 -1.30 12.24
CA GLY A 97 -7.38 -2.44 13.15
C GLY A 97 -6.51 -2.16 14.39
N ALA A 98 -5.37 -1.50 14.21
CA ALA A 98 -4.48 -1.11 15.31
C ALA A 98 -5.14 -0.09 16.24
N ALA A 99 -5.75 0.96 15.69
CA ALA A 99 -6.48 1.97 16.45
C ALA A 99 -7.59 1.33 17.30
N HIS A 100 -8.37 0.41 16.73
CA HIS A 100 -9.43 -0.28 17.48
C HIS A 100 -8.89 -1.13 18.63
N ARG A 101 -7.75 -1.81 18.44
CA ARG A 101 -7.09 -2.56 19.51
C ARG A 101 -6.63 -1.64 20.64
N LEU A 102 -6.05 -0.49 20.33
CA LEU A 102 -5.64 0.50 21.32
C LEU A 102 -6.83 1.06 22.11
N VAL A 103 -7.94 1.39 21.44
CA VAL A 103 -9.17 1.84 22.10
C VAL A 103 -9.74 0.78 23.02
N ARG A 104 -9.73 -0.50 22.61
CA ARG A 104 -10.18 -1.60 23.48
C ARG A 104 -9.25 -1.77 24.69
N GLN A 105 -7.94 -1.68 24.49
CA GLN A 105 -6.96 -1.76 25.56
C GLN A 105 -7.11 -0.61 26.56
N SER A 106 -7.29 0.63 26.09
CA SER A 106 -7.48 1.79 26.96
C SER A 106 -8.75 1.68 27.80
N ARG A 107 -9.88 1.28 27.18
CA ARG A 107 -11.15 1.03 27.90
C ARG A 107 -11.01 -0.09 28.93
N LYS A 108 -10.30 -1.18 28.59
CA LYS A 108 -10.04 -2.28 29.53
C LYS A 108 -9.19 -1.80 30.71
N ALA A 109 -8.14 -1.02 30.44
CA ALA A 109 -7.27 -0.46 31.46
C ALA A 109 -8.02 0.50 32.38
N GLU A 110 -8.87 1.37 31.84
CA GLU A 110 -9.72 2.28 32.61
C GLU A 110 -10.74 1.53 33.47
N LYS A 111 -11.43 0.54 32.91
CA LYS A 111 -12.35 -0.34 33.66
C LYS A 111 -11.64 -1.06 34.79
N TYR A 112 -10.43 -1.57 34.54
CA TYR A 112 -9.61 -2.22 35.56
C TYR A 112 -9.24 -1.22 36.66
N LYS A 113 -8.73 -0.03 36.31
CA LYS A 113 -8.44 1.05 37.27
C LYS A 113 -9.65 1.33 38.16
N ARG A 114 -10.81 1.64 37.56
CA ARG A 114 -12.05 1.92 38.33
C ARG A 114 -12.39 0.78 39.30
N ARG A 115 -12.41 -0.47 38.82
CA ARG A 115 -12.70 -1.63 39.67
C ARG A 115 -11.66 -1.85 40.75
N HIS A 116 -10.38 -1.66 40.42
CA HIS A 116 -9.30 -1.91 41.36
C HIS A 116 -9.25 -0.80 42.41
N TYR A 117 -9.37 0.48 42.05
CA TYR A 117 -9.48 1.58 43.00
C TYR A 117 -10.64 1.41 43.99
N HIS A 118 -11.78 0.83 43.56
CA HIS A 118 -12.90 0.53 44.47
C HIS A 118 -12.72 -0.77 45.26
N ALA A 119 -11.96 -1.75 44.75
CA ALA A 119 -11.65 -2.99 45.47
C ALA A 119 -10.51 -2.81 46.50
N THR A 120 -9.58 -1.89 46.26
CA THR A 120 -8.54 -1.46 47.21
C THR A 120 -9.01 -0.29 48.06
N SER A 121 -10.28 -0.27 48.47
CA SER A 121 -10.78 0.74 49.41
C SER A 121 -9.94 0.73 50.69
N GLY A 122 -9.08 1.73 50.87
CA GLY A 122 -8.53 2.08 52.18
C GLY A 122 -7.04 1.88 52.44
N ARG A 123 -6.19 1.45 51.49
CA ARG A 123 -4.73 1.65 51.65
C ARG A 123 -4.30 2.91 50.93
N MET A 124 -4.36 4.04 51.62
CA MET A 124 -3.48 5.15 51.29
C MET A 124 -2.05 4.61 51.37
N LEU A 125 -1.30 4.68 50.27
CA LEU A 125 0.13 4.42 50.33
C LEU A 125 0.71 5.48 51.29
N PRO A 126 1.31 5.09 52.42
CA PRO A 126 1.94 6.07 53.29
C PRO A 126 3.05 6.73 52.48
N ILE A 127 2.93 8.05 52.28
CA ILE A 127 4.05 8.86 51.83
C ILE A 127 5.01 8.82 53.02
N SER A 128 6.06 8.01 52.92
CA SER A 128 7.15 8.05 53.87
C SER A 128 7.86 9.39 53.68
N LEU A 129 7.53 10.35 54.54
CA LEU A 129 8.36 11.54 54.70
C LEU A 129 9.74 11.04 55.15
N SER A 130 10.77 11.34 54.36
CA SER A 130 12.16 11.07 54.74
C SER A 130 12.43 11.76 56.10
N PRO A 131 13.17 11.12 57.04
CA PRO A 131 13.33 11.63 58.40
C PRO A 131 14.11 12.95 58.56
N ASP A 132 14.41 13.67 57.49
CA ASP A 132 15.46 14.69 57.48
C ASP A 132 14.97 16.14 57.63
N GLU A 133 13.68 16.34 57.92
CA GLU A 133 13.18 17.66 58.34
C GLU A 133 12.34 17.53 59.61
N ALA A 134 13.01 17.37 60.74
CA ALA A 134 12.44 17.67 62.05
C ALA A 134 12.98 19.04 62.52
N PRO A 135 12.16 20.11 62.59
CA PRO A 135 12.54 21.28 63.37
C PRO A 135 12.39 20.95 64.87
N PRO A 136 13.27 21.47 65.75
CA PRO A 136 13.37 21.00 67.11
C PRO A 136 12.21 21.52 67.97
N GLY A 137 11.49 20.60 68.59
CA GLY A 137 10.83 20.81 69.88
C GLY A 137 9.53 21.60 69.89
N ARG A 138 8.43 20.91 70.21
CA ARG A 138 7.61 21.17 71.42
C ARG A 138 6.50 20.13 71.49
N ARG A 139 6.41 19.48 72.65
CA ARG A 139 5.25 18.65 73.04
C ARG A 139 4.03 19.57 73.13
N MET A 140 2.96 19.27 72.39
CA MET A 140 1.55 19.49 72.78
C MET A 140 0.65 18.73 71.77
N PRO A 141 -0.40 18.02 72.21
CA PRO A 141 -1.40 17.46 71.31
C PRO A 141 -2.44 18.55 71.03
N VAL A 142 -2.31 19.25 69.90
CA VAL A 142 -3.39 20.12 69.41
C VAL A 142 -3.94 19.45 68.16
N SER A 143 -5.18 18.97 68.25
CA SER A 143 -5.96 18.53 67.10
C SER A 143 -6.13 19.72 66.16
N MET A 144 -5.34 19.78 65.11
CA MET A 144 -5.59 20.72 64.01
C MET A 144 -6.69 20.14 63.11
N PRO A 145 -7.70 20.94 62.74
CA PRO A 145 -8.75 20.48 61.83
C PRO A 145 -8.10 20.11 60.50
N LYS A 146 -8.46 18.94 59.97
CA LYS A 146 -8.05 18.49 58.63
C LYS A 146 -8.55 19.51 57.61
N VAL A 147 -7.68 20.42 57.19
CA VAL A 147 -7.89 21.20 55.98
C VAL A 147 -7.83 20.21 54.83
N CYS A 148 -8.98 19.87 54.28
CA CYS A 148 -9.08 19.09 53.04
C CYS A 148 -8.56 19.98 51.89
N VAL A 149 -7.28 19.85 51.58
CA VAL A 149 -6.71 20.47 50.39
C VAL A 149 -7.12 19.63 49.18
N SER A 150 -7.77 20.27 48.21
CA SER A 150 -8.25 19.64 46.98
C SER A 150 -7.07 19.16 46.13
N SER A 151 -7.12 17.92 45.64
CA SER A 151 -6.08 17.31 44.80
C SER A 151 -5.99 17.89 43.38
N THR A 152 -6.40 19.14 43.18
CA THR A 152 -6.35 19.84 41.90
C THR A 152 -5.62 21.18 41.99
N GLU A 153 -5.09 21.55 43.16
CA GLU A 153 -4.36 22.83 43.33
C GLU A 153 -3.08 22.91 42.51
N PHE A 154 -2.41 21.78 42.24
CA PHE A 154 -1.23 21.74 41.35
C PHE A 154 -1.53 22.01 39.87
N LEU A 155 -2.80 22.05 39.46
CA LEU A 155 -3.21 22.45 38.10
C LEU A 155 -3.46 23.96 37.98
N ARG A 156 -3.52 24.70 39.10
CA ARG A 156 -3.73 26.15 39.09
C ARG A 156 -2.36 26.80 38.94
N GLY A 157 -1.98 27.07 37.69
CA GLY A 157 -0.72 27.72 37.33
C GLY A 157 -0.50 29.02 38.09
N GLY A 158 0.32 28.94 39.14
CA GLY A 158 0.99 30.05 39.81
C GLY A 158 2.48 30.08 39.43
N PRO A 159 3.18 31.20 39.68
CA PRO A 159 4.55 31.38 39.22
C PRO A 159 5.48 30.36 39.87
N ALA A 160 6.44 29.91 39.07
CA ALA A 160 7.31 28.78 39.33
C ALA A 160 8.20 28.98 40.55
N GLU A 161 7.88 28.32 41.66
CA GLU A 161 8.86 27.92 42.67
C GLU A 161 8.58 26.46 43.04
N ASP A 162 9.65 25.68 43.16
CA ASP A 162 9.69 24.25 43.50
C ASP A 162 9.20 23.25 42.46
N ARG A 163 10.07 23.04 41.46
CA ARG A 163 10.08 21.81 40.66
C ARG A 163 10.44 20.62 41.55
N HIS A 164 9.45 19.98 42.16
CA HIS A 164 9.64 18.65 42.74
C HIS A 164 9.98 17.67 41.60
N ALA A 165 11.25 17.28 41.50
CA ALA A 165 11.70 16.24 40.59
C ALA A 165 11.12 14.90 41.03
N ILE A 166 10.08 14.43 40.32
CA ILE A 166 9.46 13.13 40.59
C ILE A 166 10.38 12.05 40.00
N HIS A 167 11.17 11.41 40.86
CA HIS A 167 11.98 10.25 40.46
C HIS A 167 11.13 8.97 40.55
N LEU A 168 10.66 8.48 39.40
CA LEU A 168 9.91 7.22 39.31
C LEU A 168 10.89 6.05 39.21
N SER A 169 11.16 5.34 40.31
CA SER A 169 11.84 4.06 40.25
C SER A 169 10.85 2.95 39.85
N LEU A 170 11.00 2.44 38.63
CA LEU A 170 10.31 1.23 38.15
C LEU A 170 10.86 0.00 38.90
N ALA A 171 10.10 -0.51 39.87
CA ALA A 171 10.36 -1.84 40.42
C ALA A 171 9.96 -2.89 39.36
N LYS A 172 10.95 -3.60 38.81
CA LYS A 172 10.74 -4.84 38.06
C LYS A 172 10.33 -5.95 39.04
N LYS A 173 9.33 -6.74 38.65
CA LYS A 173 9.04 -8.03 39.28
C LYS A 173 10.07 -9.07 38.86
#